data_AF-A0A420RTT9-F1
#
_entry.id   AF-A0A420RTT9-F1
#
_cell.length_a   1.000
_cell.length_b   1.000
_cell.length_c   1.000
_cell.angle_alpha   90.00
_cell.angle_beta   90.00
_cell.angle_gamma   90.00
#
_symmetry.space_group_name_H-M   'P 1'
#
loop_
_entity.id
_entity.type
_entity.pdbx_description
1 polymer ?
#
loop_
_entity_poly.entity_id
_entity_poly.type
_entity_poly.pdbx_seq_one_letter_code
_entity_poly.pdbx_strand_id
1 'polypeptide(L)'
;MATVNQSQAPYIIEEHPLNEPRPIRVIVVGAGAAGINFAYATQKYLRNVSLVIYEKNAAIGGTWLENKYPGIRCDNPSHNYQFSWNLNPNWNAAKNHDLERYVKLKHKVTSTAWSEENGAWTVDVQDEATGETFKDRGEFLINASGFLNNWKWPDIPGLKTFEGQLVHTANWQEDISLQGKTVAIIGNGSTAIQLLPELQSEAQKVINFIRSPTWITPSFAQKHAGPGGTNFQCQSPYNLDTQPTNTPPDSTEQKEEFESDSIKFLKYRKAIEEEISATFGLVLKDSDAQAQAKALLTQYMKHKLGEDSPLANPLVPEFGVLCR
;
A
#
# COMPACT_ATOMS: atom_id res chain seq x y z
N MET A 1 18.90 -63.31 -7.11
CA MET A 1 17.54 -63.06 -6.60
C MET A 1 17.46 -61.58 -6.25
N ALA A 2 16.81 -60.79 -7.10
CA ALA A 2 16.62 -59.37 -6.85
C ALA A 2 15.42 -59.19 -5.92
N THR A 3 15.67 -58.64 -4.74
CA THR A 3 14.65 -58.28 -3.76
C THR A 3 13.83 -57.11 -4.32
N VAL A 4 12.59 -57.40 -4.72
CA VAL A 4 11.60 -56.37 -5.07
C VAL A 4 11.23 -55.64 -3.78
N ASN A 5 11.44 -54.32 -3.78
CA ASN A 5 11.15 -53.45 -2.66
C ASN A 5 9.62 -53.41 -2.45
N GLN A 6 9.11 -54.10 -1.43
CA GLN A 6 7.68 -54.32 -1.16
C GLN A 6 6.95 -53.10 -0.55
N SER A 7 7.38 -51.87 -0.82
CA SER A 7 6.79 -50.66 -0.20
C SER A 7 6.12 -49.70 -1.17
N GLN A 8 5.84 -50.12 -2.42
CA GLN A 8 4.99 -49.33 -3.30
C GLN A 8 3.53 -49.71 -3.07
N ALA A 9 2.74 -48.75 -2.61
CA ALA A 9 1.29 -48.88 -2.57
C ALA A 9 0.77 -49.38 -3.93
N PRO A 10 -0.26 -50.24 -3.96
CA PRO A 10 -0.79 -50.77 -5.20
C PRO A 10 -1.20 -49.63 -6.14
N TYR A 11 -0.91 -49.76 -7.43
CA TYR A 11 -1.37 -48.81 -8.44
C TYR A 11 -2.90 -48.85 -8.50
N ILE A 12 -3.53 -47.71 -8.23
CA ILE A 12 -4.99 -47.54 -8.26
C ILE A 12 -5.35 -46.77 -9.52
N ILE A 13 -6.29 -47.31 -10.31
CA ILE A 13 -6.89 -46.57 -11.43
C ILE A 13 -7.96 -45.66 -10.84
N GLU A 14 -7.83 -44.35 -11.05
CA GLU A 14 -8.82 -43.39 -10.59
C GLU A 14 -10.01 -43.36 -11.56
N GLU A 15 -11.20 -43.73 -11.07
CA GLU A 15 -12.45 -43.78 -11.84
C GLU A 15 -13.12 -42.40 -11.88
N HIS A 16 -12.49 -41.45 -12.57
CA HIS A 16 -13.06 -40.13 -12.84
C HIS A 16 -12.76 -39.66 -14.28
N PRO A 17 -13.53 -38.72 -14.85
CA PRO A 17 -13.26 -38.18 -16.17
C PRO A 17 -11.83 -37.65 -16.34
N LEU A 18 -11.26 -37.91 -17.51
CA LEU A 18 -9.97 -37.34 -17.91
C LEU A 18 -10.05 -35.80 -17.92
N ASN A 19 -9.10 -35.13 -17.27
CA ASN A 19 -9.06 -33.67 -17.05
C ASN A 19 -10.08 -33.11 -16.05
N GLU A 20 -10.70 -33.94 -15.20
CA GLU A 20 -11.43 -33.39 -14.05
C GLU A 20 -10.46 -32.64 -13.13
N PRO A 21 -10.68 -31.34 -12.84
CA PRO A 21 -9.79 -30.60 -11.96
C PRO A 21 -9.89 -31.16 -10.54
N ARG A 22 -8.78 -31.66 -9.99
CA ARG A 22 -8.74 -32.06 -8.58
C ARG A 22 -9.00 -30.86 -7.65
N PRO A 23 -9.58 -31.06 -6.46
CA PRO A 23 -9.62 -30.03 -5.44
C PRO A 23 -8.22 -29.52 -5.06
N ILE A 24 -8.08 -28.19 -4.97
CA ILE A 24 -6.84 -27.50 -4.59
C ILE A 24 -7.11 -26.61 -3.37
N ARG A 25 -6.18 -26.54 -2.44
CA ARG A 25 -6.19 -25.59 -1.32
C ARG A 25 -5.13 -24.52 -1.52
N VAL A 26 -5.56 -23.27 -1.47
CA VAL A 26 -4.71 -22.09 -1.59
C VAL A 26 -4.74 -21.31 -0.29
N ILE A 27 -3.56 -21.04 0.26
CA ILE A 27 -3.37 -20.18 1.43
C ILE A 27 -2.79 -18.85 0.94
N VAL A 28 -3.46 -17.75 1.26
CA VAL A 28 -2.96 -16.39 1.00
C VAL A 28 -2.57 -15.75 2.33
N VAL A 29 -1.42 -15.08 2.36
CA VAL A 29 -0.96 -14.32 3.53
C VAL A 29 -1.21 -12.84 3.28
N GLY A 30 -2.10 -12.21 4.04
CA GLY A 30 -2.44 -10.79 3.96
C GLY A 30 -3.73 -10.49 3.20
N ALA A 31 -4.59 -9.68 3.82
CA ALA A 31 -5.85 -9.15 3.27
C ALA A 31 -5.72 -7.67 2.89
N GLY A 32 -4.58 -7.29 2.30
CA GLY A 32 -4.44 -6.05 1.56
C GLY A 32 -5.04 -6.14 0.15
N ALA A 33 -4.83 -5.11 -0.68
CA ALA A 33 -5.39 -5.06 -2.03
C ALA A 33 -5.05 -6.29 -2.88
N ALA A 34 -3.82 -6.81 -2.77
CA ALA A 34 -3.37 -8.01 -3.49
C ALA A 34 -4.16 -9.27 -3.08
N GLY A 35 -4.35 -9.52 -1.79
CA GLY A 35 -5.08 -10.68 -1.29
C GLY A 35 -6.56 -10.65 -1.67
N ILE A 36 -7.19 -9.47 -1.56
CA ILE A 36 -8.59 -9.27 -1.95
C ILE A 36 -8.78 -9.43 -3.47
N ASN A 37 -7.84 -8.92 -4.28
CA ASN A 37 -7.85 -9.15 -5.73
C ASN A 37 -7.74 -10.63 -6.08
N PHE A 38 -6.88 -11.37 -5.38
CA PHE A 38 -6.74 -12.81 -5.59
C PHE A 38 -8.01 -13.58 -5.19
N ALA A 39 -8.67 -13.18 -4.10
CA ALA A 39 -9.96 -13.76 -3.69
C ALA A 39 -11.03 -13.60 -4.79
N TYR A 40 -11.15 -12.39 -5.33
CA TYR A 40 -12.07 -12.11 -6.43
C TYR A 40 -11.74 -12.94 -7.68
N ALA A 41 -10.47 -12.97 -8.08
CA ALA A 41 -10.02 -13.76 -9.22
C ALA A 41 -10.29 -15.27 -9.03
N THR A 42 -10.09 -15.78 -7.81
CA THR A 42 -10.37 -17.18 -7.47
C THR A 42 -11.86 -17.49 -7.65
N GLN A 43 -12.75 -16.68 -7.09
CA GLN A 43 -14.20 -16.85 -7.21
C GLN A 43 -14.69 -16.78 -8.66
N LYS A 44 -14.07 -15.92 -9.49
CA LYS A 44 -14.53 -15.65 -10.85
C LYS A 44 -13.99 -16.63 -11.89
N TYR A 45 -12.74 -17.04 -11.75
CA TYR A 45 -12.02 -17.73 -12.81
C TYR A 45 -11.59 -19.15 -12.45
N LEU A 46 -11.53 -19.50 -11.16
CA LEU A 46 -11.05 -20.80 -10.72
C LEU A 46 -12.22 -21.71 -10.31
N ARG A 47 -12.01 -23.02 -10.45
CA ARG A 47 -12.96 -24.07 -10.05
C ARG A 47 -12.22 -25.06 -9.18
N ASN A 48 -12.95 -25.71 -8.27
CA ASN A 48 -12.39 -26.72 -7.35
C ASN A 48 -11.24 -26.17 -6.49
N VAL A 49 -11.31 -24.90 -6.09
CA VAL A 49 -10.34 -24.25 -5.20
C VAL A 49 -10.99 -23.93 -3.85
N SER A 50 -10.39 -24.41 -2.76
CA SER A 50 -10.62 -23.93 -1.41
C SER A 50 -9.59 -22.84 -1.08
N LEU A 51 -10.07 -21.69 -0.61
CA LEU A 51 -9.25 -20.51 -0.37
C LEU A 51 -9.36 -20.10 1.10
N VAL A 52 -8.22 -19.78 1.71
CA VAL A 52 -8.17 -19.07 3.00
C VAL A 52 -7.14 -17.94 2.92
N ILE A 53 -7.48 -16.80 3.50
CA ILE A 53 -6.60 -15.64 3.65
C ILE A 53 -6.37 -15.42 5.12
N TYR A 54 -5.11 -15.46 5.56
CA TYR A 54 -4.74 -15.14 6.94
C TYR A 54 -4.25 -13.69 7.02
N GLU A 55 -4.92 -12.87 7.82
CA GLU A 55 -4.62 -11.46 8.05
C GLU A 55 -4.28 -11.23 9.51
N LYS A 56 -3.09 -10.69 9.79
CA LYS A 56 -2.62 -10.44 11.17
C LYS A 56 -3.46 -9.38 11.88
N ASN A 57 -4.03 -8.43 11.14
CA ASN A 57 -4.75 -7.30 11.69
C ASN A 57 -6.22 -7.65 12.00
N ALA A 58 -6.87 -6.78 12.77
CA ALA A 58 -8.28 -6.93 13.15
C ALA A 58 -9.28 -6.53 12.05
N ALA A 59 -8.80 -6.08 10.88
CA ALA A 59 -9.63 -5.67 9.74
C ALA A 59 -8.86 -5.85 8.42
N ILE A 60 -9.59 -5.79 7.31
CA ILE A 60 -9.06 -5.77 5.94
C ILE A 60 -8.55 -4.36 5.64
N GLY A 61 -7.40 -4.24 4.95
CA GLY A 61 -6.93 -2.93 4.48
C GLY A 61 -5.44 -2.84 4.16
N GLY A 62 -4.60 -3.70 4.77
CA GLY A 62 -3.15 -3.70 4.56
C GLY A 62 -2.53 -2.35 4.92
N THR A 63 -1.80 -1.74 3.98
CA THR A 63 -1.10 -0.46 4.17
C THR A 63 -1.98 0.64 4.78
N TRP A 64 -3.23 0.76 4.33
CA TRP A 64 -4.16 1.81 4.77
C TRP A 64 -4.73 1.56 6.16
N LEU A 65 -4.64 0.33 6.66
CA LEU A 65 -5.04 -0.01 8.03
C LEU A 65 -3.88 0.22 9.00
N GLU A 66 -2.66 -0.14 8.61
CA GLU A 66 -1.49 -0.08 9.49
C GLU A 66 -0.89 1.32 9.62
N ASN A 67 -0.92 2.12 8.56
CA ASN A 67 -0.27 3.43 8.57
C ASN A 67 -1.30 4.52 8.86
N LYS A 68 -1.11 5.22 9.98
CA LYS A 68 -2.05 6.24 10.49
C LYS A 68 -1.37 7.55 10.88
N TYR A 69 -0.15 7.78 10.39
CA TYR A 69 0.56 9.02 10.70
C TYR A 69 -0.16 10.23 10.06
N PRO A 70 -0.09 11.42 10.68
CA PRO A 70 -0.71 12.63 10.14
C PRO A 70 -0.27 12.94 8.70
N GLY A 71 -1.23 13.28 7.85
CA GLY A 71 -0.97 13.65 6.45
C GLY A 71 -0.73 12.47 5.50
N ILE A 72 -0.91 11.22 5.96
CA ILE A 72 -0.84 10.05 5.09
C ILE A 72 -1.84 10.18 3.94
N ARG A 73 -1.34 10.00 2.70
CA ARG A 73 -2.14 10.10 1.48
C ARG A 73 -1.56 9.26 0.36
N CYS A 74 -2.41 8.87 -0.58
CA CYS A 74 -2.00 8.22 -1.82
C CYS A 74 -1.34 9.24 -2.76
N ASP A 75 -0.29 8.81 -3.44
CA ASP A 75 0.37 9.53 -4.53
C ASP A 75 -0.34 9.32 -5.88
N ASN A 76 -1.06 8.21 -6.02
CA ASN A 76 -1.96 7.98 -7.14
C ASN A 76 -3.32 8.67 -6.92
N PRO A 77 -3.92 9.29 -7.96
CA PRO A 77 -5.29 9.76 -7.88
C PRO A 77 -6.23 8.63 -7.44
N SER A 78 -7.02 8.87 -6.39
CA SER A 78 -7.87 7.83 -5.80
C SER A 78 -8.76 7.18 -6.85
N HIS A 79 -9.37 7.94 -7.78
CA HIS A 79 -10.19 7.36 -8.84
C HIS A 79 -9.47 6.28 -9.68
N ASN A 80 -8.14 6.25 -9.74
CA ASN A 80 -7.38 5.23 -10.45
C ASN A 80 -6.73 4.20 -9.52
N TYR A 81 -6.57 4.52 -8.22
CA TYR A 81 -6.05 3.60 -7.21
C TYR A 81 -7.14 2.65 -6.66
N GLN A 82 -7.90 1.98 -7.53
CA GLN A 82 -8.96 1.02 -7.18
C GLN A 82 -8.93 -0.21 -8.07
N PHE A 83 -9.64 -1.27 -7.67
CA PHE A 83 -9.79 -2.45 -8.51
C PHE A 83 -10.55 -2.14 -9.79
N SER A 84 -9.99 -2.49 -10.95
CA SER A 84 -10.61 -2.29 -12.26
C SER A 84 -11.93 -3.05 -12.43
N TRP A 85 -12.13 -4.15 -11.70
CA TRP A 85 -13.34 -4.97 -11.70
C TRP A 85 -14.41 -4.52 -10.70
N ASN A 86 -14.10 -3.55 -9.83
CA ASN A 86 -15.04 -2.97 -8.88
C ASN A 86 -14.82 -1.47 -8.81
N LEU A 87 -15.33 -0.79 -9.82
CA LEU A 87 -15.32 0.66 -9.92
C LEU A 87 -16.36 1.19 -8.94
N ASN A 88 -15.92 1.54 -7.74
CA ASN A 88 -16.83 1.96 -6.68
C ASN A 88 -16.26 3.24 -6.03
N PRO A 89 -16.96 4.39 -6.12
CA PRO A 89 -16.54 5.61 -5.46
C PRO A 89 -16.50 5.48 -3.92
N ASN A 90 -17.15 4.44 -3.37
CA ASN A 90 -17.28 4.16 -1.95
C ASN A 90 -16.36 3.02 -1.44
N TRP A 91 -15.43 2.51 -2.25
CA TRP A 91 -14.28 1.71 -1.78
C TRP A 91 -14.56 0.36 -1.06
N ASN A 92 -15.77 -0.18 -1.13
CA ASN A 92 -16.20 -1.36 -0.37
C ASN A 92 -16.09 -2.70 -1.12
N ALA A 93 -14.97 -2.97 -1.81
CA ALA A 93 -14.85 -4.14 -2.71
C ALA A 93 -15.02 -5.49 -2.01
N ALA A 94 -14.43 -5.70 -0.82
CA ALA A 94 -14.49 -6.99 -0.13
C ALA A 94 -15.92 -7.37 0.26
N LYS A 95 -16.65 -6.42 0.87
CA LYS A 95 -18.05 -6.60 1.27
C LYS A 95 -18.99 -6.78 0.08
N ASN A 96 -18.85 -5.96 -0.96
CA ASN A 96 -19.75 -5.98 -2.12
C ASN A 96 -19.71 -7.30 -2.91
N HIS A 97 -18.60 -8.04 -2.82
CA HIS A 97 -18.39 -9.30 -3.54
C HIS A 97 -18.31 -10.51 -2.61
N ASP A 98 -18.69 -10.36 -1.33
CA ASP A 98 -18.67 -11.42 -0.32
C ASP A 98 -17.29 -12.11 -0.20
N LEU A 99 -16.21 -11.32 -0.30
CA LEU A 99 -14.83 -11.81 -0.24
C LEU A 99 -14.33 -11.98 1.20
N GLU A 100 -15.00 -11.35 2.16
CA GLU A 100 -14.68 -11.41 3.59
C GLU A 100 -14.79 -12.85 4.13
N ARG A 101 -15.63 -13.69 3.52
CA ARG A 101 -15.78 -15.11 3.88
C ARG A 101 -14.48 -15.92 3.75
N TYR A 102 -13.54 -15.46 2.93
CA TYR A 102 -12.25 -16.10 2.75
C TYR A 102 -11.22 -15.65 3.80
N VAL A 103 -11.50 -14.57 4.54
CA VAL A 103 -10.53 -13.91 5.40
C VAL A 103 -10.70 -14.36 6.85
N LYS A 104 -9.58 -14.80 7.45
CA LYS A 104 -9.43 -14.97 8.89
C LYS A 104 -8.57 -13.83 9.44
N LEU A 105 -9.24 -12.90 10.11
CA LEU A 105 -8.63 -11.75 10.77
C LEU A 105 -7.96 -12.17 12.08
N LYS A 106 -7.01 -11.38 12.58
CA LYS A 106 -6.22 -11.67 13.79
C LYS A 106 -5.47 -13.01 13.70
N HIS A 107 -5.09 -13.43 12.50
CA HIS A 107 -4.33 -14.66 12.26
C HIS A 107 -3.02 -14.31 11.56
N LYS A 108 -1.93 -14.37 12.30
CA LYS A 108 -0.60 -14.06 11.81
C LYS A 108 0.11 -15.33 11.35
N VAL A 109 0.50 -15.37 10.09
CA VAL A 109 1.40 -16.42 9.60
C VAL A 109 2.81 -16.13 10.12
N THR A 110 3.40 -17.09 10.82
CA THR A 110 4.71 -16.95 11.46
C THR A 110 5.81 -17.75 10.76
N SER A 111 5.45 -18.83 10.06
CA SER A 111 6.39 -19.68 9.32
C SER A 111 5.69 -20.37 8.15
N THR A 112 6.45 -20.61 7.08
CA THR A 112 6.01 -21.41 5.93
C THR A 112 7.13 -22.33 5.49
N ALA A 113 6.80 -23.59 5.20
CA ALA A 113 7.77 -24.58 4.75
C ALA A 113 7.15 -25.47 3.66
N TRP A 114 7.85 -25.61 2.54
CA TRP A 114 7.49 -26.56 1.50
C TRP A 114 7.87 -27.98 1.92
N SER A 115 6.96 -28.93 1.72
CA SER A 115 7.22 -30.35 1.93
C SER A 115 7.18 -31.08 0.58
N GLU A 116 8.34 -31.52 0.10
CA GLU A 116 8.46 -32.29 -1.15
C GLU A 116 7.68 -33.61 -1.09
N GLU A 117 7.76 -34.31 0.04
CA GLU A 117 7.04 -35.58 0.28
C GLU A 117 5.52 -35.42 0.13
N ASN A 118 4.99 -34.29 0.59
CA ASN A 118 3.56 -34.01 0.63
C ASN A 118 3.05 -33.20 -0.56
N GLY A 119 3.96 -32.64 -1.38
CA GLY A 119 3.62 -31.71 -2.46
C GLY A 119 2.79 -30.51 -1.97
N ALA A 120 3.06 -30.02 -0.75
CA ALA A 120 2.27 -28.96 -0.13
C ALA A 120 3.10 -28.09 0.83
N TRP A 121 2.63 -26.86 1.02
CA TRP A 121 3.10 -25.96 2.05
C TRP A 121 2.50 -26.32 3.40
N THR A 122 3.35 -26.36 4.43
CA THR A 122 2.93 -26.29 5.83
C THR A 122 3.07 -24.84 6.29
N VAL A 123 2.02 -24.31 6.93
CA VAL A 123 1.92 -22.92 7.35
C VAL A 123 1.63 -22.87 8.84
N ASP A 124 2.50 -22.24 9.61
CA ASP A 124 2.26 -22.00 11.04
C ASP A 124 1.50 -20.68 11.19
N VAL A 125 0.35 -20.74 11.84
CA VAL A 125 -0.56 -19.61 12.03
C VAL A 125 -0.80 -19.39 13.52
N GLN A 126 -0.54 -18.17 13.97
CA GLN A 126 -0.84 -17.72 15.32
C GLN A 126 -2.16 -16.94 15.32
N ASP A 127 -3.10 -17.36 16.16
CA ASP A 127 -4.29 -16.57 16.49
C ASP A 127 -3.90 -15.49 17.51
N GLU A 128 -3.93 -14.23 17.10
CA GLU A 128 -3.56 -13.08 17.93
C GLU A 128 -4.62 -12.78 19.02
N ALA A 129 -5.83 -13.33 18.91
CA ALA A 129 -6.86 -13.17 19.93
C ALA A 129 -6.68 -14.15 21.10
N THR A 130 -6.25 -15.39 20.82
CA THR A 130 -6.09 -16.45 21.83
C THR A 130 -4.63 -16.71 22.22
N GLY A 131 -3.69 -16.35 21.36
CA GLY A 131 -2.27 -16.70 21.48
C GLY A 131 -1.95 -18.13 21.01
N GLU A 132 -2.95 -18.92 20.63
CA GLU A 132 -2.76 -20.30 20.17
C GLU A 132 -2.09 -20.32 18.78
N THR A 133 -1.27 -21.34 18.54
CA THR A 133 -0.65 -21.57 17.24
C THR A 133 -1.11 -22.92 16.70
N PHE A 134 -1.50 -22.94 15.42
CA PHE A 134 -1.87 -24.16 14.71
C PHE A 134 -1.17 -24.24 13.36
N LYS A 135 -1.15 -25.45 12.81
CA LYS A 135 -0.62 -25.73 11.47
C LYS A 135 -1.75 -25.85 10.48
N ASP A 136 -1.61 -25.20 9.33
CA ASP A 136 -2.44 -25.39 8.14
C ASP A 136 -1.60 -25.94 7.00
N ARG A 137 -2.25 -26.50 5.99
CA ARG A 137 -1.61 -27.07 4.80
C ARG A 137 -2.33 -26.60 3.55
N GLY A 138 -1.59 -26.34 2.47
CA GLY A 138 -2.16 -26.04 1.15
C GLY A 138 -1.16 -26.30 0.03
N GLU A 139 -1.65 -26.68 -1.16
CA GLU A 139 -0.79 -26.91 -2.33
C GLU A 139 -0.15 -25.61 -2.84
N PHE A 140 -0.84 -24.49 -2.69
CA PHE A 140 -0.33 -23.17 -3.07
C PHE A 140 -0.30 -22.22 -1.90
N LEU A 141 0.79 -21.47 -1.83
CA LEU A 141 0.97 -20.35 -0.91
C LEU A 141 1.16 -19.07 -1.73
N ILE A 142 0.31 -18.08 -1.52
CA ILE A 142 0.40 -16.77 -2.14
C ILE A 142 0.81 -15.76 -1.08
N ASN A 143 1.99 -15.18 -1.24
CA ASN A 143 2.42 -14.09 -0.36
C ASN A 143 1.83 -12.75 -0.85
N ALA A 144 0.79 -12.28 -0.15
CA ALA A 144 0.18 -10.97 -0.34
C ALA A 144 0.39 -10.05 0.88
N SER A 145 1.43 -10.32 1.68
CA SER A 145 1.63 -9.63 2.96
C SER A 145 1.99 -8.16 2.78
N GLY A 146 2.47 -7.77 1.60
CA GLY A 146 3.08 -6.45 1.37
C GLY A 146 4.49 -6.35 1.97
N PHE A 147 5.23 -5.33 1.54
CA PHE A 147 6.65 -5.15 1.88
C PHE A 147 6.93 -3.96 2.81
N LEU A 148 5.92 -3.16 3.18
CA LEU A 148 6.05 -1.93 3.98
C LEU A 148 5.43 -2.01 5.39
N ASN A 149 5.26 -3.21 5.95
CA ASN A 149 4.64 -3.42 7.26
C ASN A 149 5.55 -4.02 8.34
N ASN A 150 6.74 -4.51 7.96
CA ASN A 150 7.71 -5.06 8.92
C ASN A 150 8.75 -4.00 9.27
N TRP A 151 8.32 -2.99 10.02
CA TRP A 151 9.15 -1.86 10.38
C TRP A 151 10.17 -2.21 11.46
N LYS A 152 11.25 -1.42 11.52
CA LYS A 152 12.31 -1.56 12.53
C LYS A 152 12.80 -0.18 12.94
N TRP A 153 13.23 -0.06 14.19
CA TRP A 153 13.93 1.14 14.63
C TRP A 153 15.25 1.31 13.84
N PRO A 154 15.64 2.56 13.52
CA PRO A 154 16.95 2.82 12.95
C PRO A 154 18.04 2.46 13.97
N ASP A 155 19.17 1.99 13.47
CA ASP A 155 20.33 1.65 14.30
C ASP A 155 21.08 2.93 14.68
N ILE A 156 20.63 3.56 15.77
CA ILE A 156 21.19 4.81 16.30
C ILE A 156 21.67 4.55 17.74
N PRO A 157 22.97 4.71 18.04
CA PRO A 157 23.49 4.60 19.40
C PRO A 157 22.75 5.53 20.37
N GLY A 158 22.31 4.99 21.51
CA GLY A 158 21.57 5.76 22.52
C GLY A 158 20.10 6.04 22.17
N LEU A 159 19.54 5.50 21.08
CA LEU A 159 18.13 5.70 20.74
C LEU A 159 17.21 5.32 21.91
N LYS A 160 17.44 4.15 22.52
CA LYS A 160 16.61 3.63 23.62
C LYS A 160 16.81 4.35 24.95
N THR A 161 17.84 5.18 25.08
CA THR A 161 18.09 6.00 26.28
C THR A 161 17.54 7.42 26.14
N PHE A 162 16.91 7.75 25.01
CA PHE A 162 16.23 9.03 24.84
C PHE A 162 15.05 9.13 25.81
N GLU A 163 15.04 10.17 26.63
CA GLU A 163 14.02 10.38 27.67
C GLU A 163 12.68 10.92 27.10
N GLY A 164 12.69 11.39 25.85
CA GLY A 164 11.49 11.82 25.14
C GLY A 164 10.72 10.65 24.52
N GLN A 165 9.55 10.96 23.97
CA GLN A 165 8.72 9.97 23.30
C GLN A 165 9.32 9.55 21.96
N LEU A 166 9.54 8.25 21.77
CA LEU A 166 9.92 7.65 20.50
C LEU A 166 8.67 7.19 19.75
N VAL A 167 8.54 7.58 18.49
CA VAL A 167 7.41 7.20 17.63
C VAL A 167 7.95 6.74 16.28
N HIS A 168 7.50 5.58 15.81
CA HIS A 168 7.76 5.10 14.47
C HIS A 168 6.48 5.30 13.63
N THR A 169 6.60 5.91 12.45
CA THR A 169 5.45 6.32 11.63
C THR A 169 4.60 5.15 11.14
N ALA A 170 5.21 3.98 10.92
CA ALA A 170 4.51 2.72 10.62
C ALA A 170 3.75 2.09 11.82
N ASN A 171 3.84 2.68 13.02
CA ASN A 171 3.09 2.28 14.21
C ASN A 171 2.65 3.50 15.03
N TRP A 172 2.09 4.48 14.32
CA TRP A 172 1.66 5.74 14.90
C TRP A 172 0.49 5.54 15.88
N GLN A 173 0.54 6.20 17.04
CA GLN A 173 -0.53 6.22 18.03
C GLN A 173 -1.38 7.48 17.85
N GLU A 174 -2.70 7.36 17.94
CA GLU A 174 -3.65 8.43 17.56
C GLU A 174 -3.71 9.61 18.55
N ASP A 175 -3.04 9.53 19.70
CA ASP A 175 -3.20 10.43 20.85
C ASP A 175 -1.99 11.34 21.15
N ILE A 176 -1.10 11.54 20.17
CA ILE A 176 0.13 12.31 20.37
C ILE A 176 -0.13 13.81 20.19
N SER A 177 -0.21 14.55 21.30
CA SER A 177 -0.19 16.02 21.30
C SER A 177 1.22 16.55 21.05
N LEU A 178 1.36 17.54 20.15
CA LEU A 178 2.65 18.16 19.81
C LEU A 178 2.81 19.59 20.35
N GLN A 179 1.77 20.14 20.97
CA GLN A 179 1.79 21.52 21.49
C GLN A 179 2.95 21.73 22.47
N GLY A 180 3.74 22.77 22.23
CA GLY A 180 4.89 23.11 23.06
C GLY A 180 6.08 22.14 22.95
N LYS A 181 6.02 21.12 22.07
CA LYS A 181 7.11 20.15 21.92
C LYS A 181 8.07 20.55 20.80
N THR A 182 9.34 20.21 21.00
CA THR A 182 10.32 20.14 19.92
C THR A 182 10.34 18.72 19.38
N VAL A 183 10.09 18.56 18.08
CA VAL A 183 9.95 17.27 17.41
C VAL A 183 11.12 17.05 16.46
N ALA A 184 11.75 15.88 16.53
CA ALA A 184 12.80 15.45 15.60
C ALA A 184 12.22 14.43 14.62
N ILE A 185 12.32 14.70 13.32
CA ILE A 185 12.00 13.74 12.25
C ILE A 185 13.30 13.14 11.75
N ILE A 186 13.37 11.82 11.61
CA ILE A 186 14.52 11.12 11.04
C ILE A 186 14.09 10.48 9.73
N GLY A 187 14.58 11.04 8.62
CA GLY A 187 14.29 10.55 7.27
C GLY A 187 13.70 11.61 6.35
N ASN A 188 13.77 11.36 5.04
CA ASN A 188 13.30 12.29 3.99
C ASN A 188 12.57 11.56 2.84
N GLY A 189 11.96 10.42 3.14
CA GLY A 189 11.11 9.71 2.18
C GLY A 189 9.69 10.28 2.15
N SER A 190 8.80 9.67 1.37
CA SER A 190 7.40 10.10 1.20
C SER A 190 6.68 10.33 2.53
N THR A 191 6.90 9.44 3.51
CA THR A 191 6.33 9.59 4.85
C THR A 191 6.77 10.88 5.55
N ALA A 192 8.07 11.21 5.53
CA ALA A 192 8.56 12.43 6.18
C ALA A 192 8.09 13.69 5.43
N ILE A 193 8.03 13.64 4.10
CA ILE A 193 7.53 14.73 3.24
C ILE A 193 6.06 15.02 3.52
N GLN A 194 5.26 13.98 3.74
CA GLN A 194 3.84 14.11 4.11
C GLN A 194 3.66 14.59 5.55
N LEU A 195 4.45 14.06 6.48
CA LEU A 195 4.33 14.30 7.91
C LEU A 195 4.81 15.69 8.32
N LEU A 196 5.92 16.17 7.74
CA LEU A 196 6.57 17.42 8.15
C LEU A 196 5.64 18.64 8.13
N PRO A 197 4.84 18.92 7.08
CA PRO A 197 3.87 20.00 7.08
C PRO A 197 2.84 19.90 8.21
N GLU A 198 2.37 18.69 8.51
CA GLU A 198 1.39 18.46 9.57
C GLU A 198 2.00 18.77 10.94
N LEU A 199 3.22 18.28 11.22
CA LEU A 199 3.89 18.55 12.49
C LEU A 199 4.25 20.03 12.65
N GLN A 200 4.60 20.72 11.56
CA GLN A 200 4.92 22.14 11.59
C GLN A 200 3.73 22.99 12.06
N SER A 201 2.50 22.56 11.76
CA SER A 201 1.29 23.30 12.13
C SER A 201 0.99 23.27 13.64
N GLU A 202 1.52 22.27 14.36
CA GLU A 202 1.17 21.98 15.75
C GLU A 202 2.36 22.09 16.74
N ALA A 203 3.54 21.61 16.33
CA ALA A 203 4.71 21.56 17.18
C ALA A 203 5.35 22.94 17.38
N GLN A 204 5.99 23.17 18.52
CA GLN A 204 6.74 24.41 18.77
C GLN A 204 7.93 24.55 17.82
N LYS A 205 8.61 23.43 17.54
CA LYS A 205 9.78 23.38 16.68
C LYS A 205 9.89 22.01 16.05
N VAL A 206 10.20 21.96 14.76
CA VAL A 206 10.50 20.70 14.06
C VAL A 206 11.93 20.73 13.55
N ILE A 207 12.67 19.64 13.76
CA ILE A 207 14.03 19.43 13.27
C ILE A 207 14.01 18.19 12.39
N ASN A 208 14.27 18.34 11.09
CA ASN A 208 14.28 17.21 10.16
C ASN A 208 15.73 16.78 9.83
N PHE A 209 16.07 15.54 10.19
CA PHE A 209 17.37 14.93 9.93
C PHE A 209 17.34 14.17 8.60
N ILE A 210 18.02 14.76 7.61
CA ILE A 210 18.01 14.28 6.22
C ILE A 210 19.39 13.70 5.89
N ARG A 211 19.43 12.39 5.57
CA ARG A 211 20.66 11.72 5.10
C ARG A 211 20.84 11.84 3.59
N SER A 212 19.75 11.85 2.82
CA SER A 212 19.80 11.88 1.36
C SER A 212 18.65 12.74 0.81
N PRO A 213 18.89 13.47 -0.28
CA PRO A 213 17.85 14.27 -0.92
C PRO A 213 16.82 13.37 -1.62
N THR A 214 15.61 13.91 -1.78
CA THR A 214 14.48 13.26 -2.46
C THR A 214 13.87 14.27 -3.42
N TRP A 215 13.50 13.82 -4.63
CA TRP A 215 12.80 14.69 -5.58
C TRP A 215 11.43 15.06 -5.04
N ILE A 216 11.11 16.36 -5.05
CA ILE A 216 9.76 16.86 -4.76
C ILE A 216 9.17 17.35 -6.08
N THR A 217 8.10 16.70 -6.53
CA THR A 217 7.42 17.02 -7.79
C THR A 217 6.04 17.60 -7.51
N PRO A 218 5.47 18.36 -8.47
CA PRO A 218 4.02 18.55 -8.52
C PRO A 218 3.28 17.21 -8.57
N SER A 219 2.04 17.19 -8.10
CA SER A 219 1.18 16.01 -8.16
C SER A 219 0.94 15.56 -9.61
N PHE A 220 0.87 14.26 -9.83
CA PHE A 220 0.45 13.70 -11.11
C PHE A 220 -1.00 14.07 -11.43
N ALA A 221 -1.32 14.20 -12.71
CA ALA A 221 -2.67 14.51 -13.19
C ALA A 221 -3.26 15.79 -12.57
N GLN A 222 -2.43 16.81 -12.30
CA GLN A 222 -2.86 18.04 -11.63
C GLN A 222 -3.98 18.78 -12.38
N LYS A 223 -4.09 18.59 -13.71
CA LYS A 223 -5.18 19.14 -14.53
C LYS A 223 -6.56 18.62 -14.12
N HIS A 224 -6.60 17.47 -13.46
CA HIS A 224 -7.81 16.80 -12.98
C HIS A 224 -8.04 16.96 -11.48
N ALA A 225 -7.16 17.68 -10.78
CA ALA A 225 -7.28 18.00 -9.36
C ALA A 225 -8.03 19.31 -9.14
N GLY A 226 -8.52 19.53 -7.91
CA GLY A 226 -9.13 20.78 -7.50
C GLY A 226 -8.15 21.95 -7.45
N PRO A 227 -8.63 23.18 -7.23
CA PRO A 227 -7.77 24.38 -7.16
C PRO A 227 -6.57 24.17 -6.22
N GLY A 228 -5.37 24.50 -6.70
CA GLY A 228 -4.12 24.29 -5.95
C GLY A 228 -3.63 22.84 -5.89
N GLY A 229 -4.19 21.92 -6.69
CA GLY A 229 -3.86 20.49 -6.63
C GLY A 229 -4.52 19.77 -5.45
N THR A 230 -5.59 20.35 -4.90
CA THR A 230 -6.34 19.78 -3.78
C THR A 230 -7.24 18.64 -4.23
N ASN A 231 -7.51 17.70 -3.33
CA ASN A 231 -8.48 16.63 -3.58
C ASN A 231 -9.90 17.22 -3.52
N PHE A 232 -10.78 16.76 -4.41
CA PHE A 232 -12.22 16.86 -4.16
C PHE A 232 -12.53 15.98 -2.94
N GLN A 233 -13.06 16.54 -1.84
CA GLN A 233 -13.25 15.78 -0.60
C GLN A 233 -14.13 14.55 -0.86
N CYS A 234 -13.61 13.33 -0.61
CA CYS A 234 -14.41 12.12 -0.50
C CYS A 234 -14.51 11.75 0.99
N GLN A 235 -15.72 11.49 1.48
CA GLN A 235 -15.94 11.09 2.88
C GLN A 235 -15.44 9.66 3.05
N SER A 236 -14.15 9.49 3.35
CA SER A 236 -13.67 8.26 3.96
C SER A 236 -13.78 8.41 5.48
N PRO A 237 -14.25 7.38 6.22
CA PRO A 237 -14.24 7.39 7.68
C PRO A 237 -12.83 7.47 8.28
N TYR A 238 -11.79 7.37 7.44
CA TYR A 238 -10.37 7.54 7.80
C TYR A 238 -9.76 8.86 7.28
N ASN A 239 -10.56 9.71 6.62
CA ASN A 239 -10.10 11.03 6.20
C ASN A 239 -10.29 12.00 7.37
N LEU A 240 -9.26 12.11 8.22
CA LEU A 240 -9.15 13.13 9.26
C LEU A 240 -8.76 14.50 8.67
N ASP A 241 -9.15 14.80 7.43
CA ASP A 241 -9.06 16.15 6.88
C ASP A 241 -9.98 17.05 7.72
N THR A 242 -9.40 17.64 8.77
CA THR A 242 -9.93 18.83 9.42
C THR A 242 -10.07 19.89 8.34
N GLN A 243 -11.29 20.07 7.87
CA GLN A 243 -11.83 21.22 7.14
C GLN A 243 -10.78 22.32 6.86
N PRO A 244 -10.11 22.32 5.70
CA PRO A 244 -9.61 23.57 5.17
C PRO A 244 -10.84 24.44 4.91
N THR A 245 -10.81 25.70 5.35
CA THR A 245 -11.89 26.69 5.33
C THR A 245 -12.42 27.10 3.95
N ASN A 246 -12.14 26.30 2.91
CA ASN A 246 -12.53 26.51 1.53
C ASN A 246 -13.03 25.19 0.92
N THR A 247 -14.24 24.77 1.27
CA THR A 247 -14.96 23.72 0.55
C THR A 247 -15.17 24.17 -0.89
N PRO A 248 -14.62 23.47 -1.91
CA PRO A 248 -15.04 23.73 -3.28
C PRO A 248 -16.50 23.28 -3.42
N PRO A 249 -17.42 24.14 -3.89
CA PRO A 249 -18.84 23.80 -4.05
C PRO A 249 -19.10 22.58 -4.96
N ASP A 250 -18.10 22.18 -5.75
CA ASP A 250 -18.16 21.16 -6.82
C ASP A 250 -18.08 19.69 -6.35
N SER A 251 -17.72 19.42 -5.08
CA SER A 251 -17.38 18.05 -4.64
C SER A 251 -18.56 17.11 -4.41
N THR A 252 -19.77 17.63 -4.18
CA THR A 252 -20.99 16.80 -4.01
C THR A 252 -21.64 16.52 -5.36
N GLU A 253 -21.76 17.54 -6.21
CA GLU A 253 -22.31 17.41 -7.57
C GLU A 253 -21.49 16.44 -8.42
N GLN A 254 -20.16 16.52 -8.36
CA GLN A 254 -19.27 15.58 -9.05
C GLN A 254 -19.43 14.12 -8.57
N LYS A 255 -19.67 13.91 -7.27
CA LYS A 255 -19.92 12.55 -6.73
C LYS A 255 -21.23 11.98 -7.24
N GLU A 256 -22.32 12.75 -7.13
CA GLU A 256 -23.63 12.35 -7.63
C GLU A 256 -23.59 12.08 -9.13
N GLU A 257 -22.84 12.89 -9.87
CA GLU A 257 -22.60 12.68 -11.29
C GLU A 257 -21.81 11.40 -11.58
N PHE A 258 -20.73 11.11 -10.86
CA PHE A 258 -19.96 9.87 -11.05
C PHE A 258 -20.73 8.62 -10.63
N GLU A 259 -21.63 8.74 -9.65
CA GLU A 259 -22.53 7.66 -9.24
C GLU A 259 -23.66 7.43 -10.27
N SER A 260 -24.18 8.50 -10.88
CA SER A 260 -25.30 8.41 -11.84
C SER A 260 -24.87 8.17 -13.30
N ASP A 261 -23.67 8.62 -13.71
CA ASP A 261 -23.13 8.48 -15.06
C ASP A 261 -21.79 7.72 -15.07
N SER A 262 -21.90 6.39 -15.13
CA SER A 262 -20.76 5.48 -15.24
C SER A 262 -19.87 5.70 -16.48
N ILE A 263 -20.43 6.24 -17.57
CA ILE A 263 -19.67 6.51 -18.81
C ILE A 263 -18.79 7.74 -18.60
N LYS A 264 -19.34 8.80 -18.00
CA LYS A 264 -18.58 10.01 -17.67
C LYS A 264 -17.49 9.70 -16.64
N PHE A 265 -17.80 8.90 -15.63
CA PHE A 265 -16.80 8.45 -14.66
C PHE A 265 -15.66 7.67 -15.32
N LEU A 266 -15.98 6.73 -16.23
CA LEU A 266 -14.96 5.98 -16.97
C LEU A 266 -14.09 6.90 -17.85
N LYS A 267 -14.69 7.88 -18.53
CA LYS A 267 -13.94 8.86 -19.35
C LYS A 267 -12.96 9.67 -18.49
N TYR A 268 -13.41 10.15 -17.32
CA TYR A 268 -12.56 10.89 -16.38
C TYR A 268 -11.36 10.06 -15.93
N ARG A 269 -11.59 8.80 -15.53
CA ARG A 269 -10.50 7.89 -15.13
C ARG A 269 -9.50 7.61 -16.25
N LYS A 270 -9.99 7.40 -17.47
CA LYS A 270 -9.13 7.18 -18.64
C LYS A 270 -8.26 8.40 -18.94
N ALA A 271 -8.79 9.62 -18.79
CA ALA A 271 -8.02 10.83 -18.98
C ALA A 271 -6.85 10.95 -17.98
N ILE A 272 -7.09 10.61 -16.71
CA ILE A 272 -6.03 10.54 -15.69
C ILE A 272 -4.99 9.47 -16.05
N GLU A 273 -5.43 8.26 -16.41
CA GLU A 273 -4.53 7.16 -16.80
C GLU A 273 -3.69 7.51 -18.03
N GLU A 274 -4.28 8.18 -19.02
CA GLU A 274 -3.58 8.64 -20.22
C GLU A 274 -2.49 9.65 -19.88
N GLU A 275 -2.78 10.64 -19.03
CA GLU A 275 -1.80 11.63 -18.58
C GLU A 275 -0.64 10.97 -17.81
N ILE A 276 -0.94 10.09 -16.86
CA ILE A 276 0.10 9.38 -16.09
C ILE A 276 0.95 8.50 -17.02
N SER A 277 0.31 7.73 -17.89
CA SER A 277 1.00 6.79 -18.80
C SER A 277 1.85 7.52 -19.84
N ALA A 278 1.48 8.73 -20.24
CA ALA A 278 2.26 9.55 -21.18
C ALA A 278 3.64 9.96 -20.61
N THR A 279 3.87 9.84 -19.31
CA THR A 279 5.14 10.20 -18.66
C THR A 279 6.16 9.07 -18.62
N PHE A 280 5.92 7.93 -19.29
CA PHE A 280 6.82 6.77 -19.27
C PHE A 280 8.26 7.09 -19.74
N GLY A 281 8.45 8.08 -20.61
CA GLY A 281 9.78 8.54 -21.01
C GLY A 281 10.65 9.00 -19.84
N LEU A 282 10.06 9.46 -18.73
CA LEU A 282 10.76 9.94 -17.54
C LEU A 282 11.48 8.84 -16.77
N VAL A 283 10.97 7.61 -16.79
CA VAL A 283 11.59 6.47 -16.07
C VAL A 283 12.70 5.82 -16.89
N LEU A 284 12.78 6.10 -18.19
CA LEU A 284 13.83 5.58 -19.05
C LEU A 284 15.15 6.28 -18.74
N LYS A 285 16.14 5.48 -18.35
CA LYS A 285 17.49 5.95 -18.09
C LYS A 285 18.05 6.61 -19.35
N ASP A 286 18.68 7.77 -19.17
CA ASP A 286 19.38 8.51 -20.22
C ASP A 286 18.48 8.98 -21.39
N SER A 287 17.16 9.05 -21.19
CA SER A 287 16.24 9.63 -22.17
C SER A 287 16.26 11.17 -22.14
N ASP A 288 15.93 11.80 -23.28
CA ASP A 288 15.78 13.26 -23.35
C ASP A 288 14.72 13.77 -22.37
N ALA A 289 13.63 13.02 -22.20
CA ALA A 289 12.56 13.35 -21.28
C ALA A 289 13.05 13.34 -19.81
N GLN A 290 13.87 12.37 -19.42
CA GLN A 290 14.44 12.30 -18.08
C GLN A 290 15.43 13.45 -17.84
N ALA A 291 16.29 13.76 -18.81
CA ALA A 291 17.24 14.87 -18.72
C ALA A 291 16.52 16.23 -18.57
N GLN A 292 15.48 16.46 -19.39
CA GLN A 292 14.65 17.66 -19.31
C GLN A 292 13.93 17.75 -17.96
N ALA A 293 13.32 16.66 -17.49
CA ALA A 293 12.63 16.64 -16.20
C ALA A 293 13.58 16.92 -15.04
N LYS A 294 14.79 16.35 -15.06
CA LYS A 294 15.82 16.62 -14.04
C LYS A 294 16.19 18.11 -14.01
N ALA A 295 16.39 18.73 -15.17
CA ALA A 295 16.72 20.16 -15.24
C ALA A 295 15.57 21.03 -14.71
N LEU A 296 14.34 20.76 -15.15
CA LEU A 296 13.14 21.50 -14.74
C LEU A 296 12.86 21.35 -13.23
N LEU A 297 12.94 20.13 -12.69
CA LEU A 297 12.70 19.89 -11.27
C LEU A 297 13.83 20.46 -10.40
N THR A 298 15.07 20.44 -10.87
CA THR A 298 16.19 21.14 -10.22
C THR A 298 15.88 22.62 -10.06
N GLN A 299 15.48 23.28 -11.16
CA GLN A 299 15.12 24.70 -11.12
C GLN A 299 13.91 24.95 -10.22
N TYR A 300 12.88 24.12 -10.32
CA TYR A 300 11.69 24.21 -9.49
C TYR A 300 12.01 24.14 -7.99
N MET A 301 12.78 23.12 -7.57
CA MET A 301 13.14 22.95 -6.17
C MET A 301 14.02 24.10 -5.66
N LYS A 302 15.00 24.55 -6.45
CA LYS A 302 15.83 25.72 -6.10
C LYS A 302 14.99 26.98 -5.93
N HIS A 303 14.07 27.23 -6.86
CA HIS A 303 13.16 28.36 -6.77
C HIS A 303 12.29 28.30 -5.51
N LYS A 304 11.75 27.12 -5.16
CA LYS A 304 10.94 26.93 -3.93
C LYS A 304 11.73 27.08 -2.64
N LEU A 305 13.01 26.71 -2.62
CA LEU A 305 13.89 26.85 -1.47
C LEU A 305 14.45 28.29 -1.33
N GLY A 306 14.39 29.09 -2.39
CA GLY A 306 15.15 30.31 -2.56
C GLY A 306 16.51 30.02 -3.21
N GLU A 307 16.86 30.75 -4.28
CA GLU A 307 18.04 30.44 -5.11
C GLU A 307 19.36 30.49 -4.32
N ASP A 308 19.45 31.40 -3.35
CA ASP A 308 20.62 31.57 -2.47
C ASP A 308 20.54 30.75 -1.17
N SER A 309 19.54 29.86 -1.05
CA SER A 309 19.33 29.10 0.16
C SER A 309 20.47 28.10 0.38
N PRO A 310 21.05 28.02 1.59
CA PRO A 310 22.05 27.01 1.92
C PRO A 310 21.48 25.58 1.84
N LEU A 311 20.15 25.44 1.77
CA LEU A 311 19.45 24.16 1.64
C LEU A 311 19.36 23.65 0.18
N ALA A 312 19.57 24.50 -0.82
CA ALA A 312 19.43 24.11 -2.22
C ALA A 312 20.37 22.97 -2.61
N ASN A 313 21.66 23.07 -2.25
CA ASN A 313 22.65 22.04 -2.56
C ASN A 313 22.39 20.70 -1.86
N PRO A 314 22.13 20.64 -0.53
CA PRO A 314 21.92 19.35 0.15
C PRO A 314 20.55 18.71 -0.13
N LEU A 315 19.54 19.45 -0.59
CA LEU A 315 18.18 18.93 -0.79
C LEU A 315 17.81 18.62 -2.24
N VAL A 316 18.52 19.18 -3.22
CA VAL A 316 18.27 18.89 -4.63
C VAL A 316 19.05 17.65 -5.06
N PRO A 317 18.38 16.55 -5.49
CA PRO A 317 19.08 15.33 -5.87
C PRO A 317 19.88 15.44 -7.16
N GLU A 318 20.95 14.64 -7.26
CA GLU A 318 21.75 14.51 -8.50
C GLU A 318 21.43 13.24 -9.30
N PHE A 319 20.69 12.29 -8.72
CA PHE A 319 20.29 11.06 -9.41
C PHE A 319 19.06 11.30 -10.32
N GLY A 320 18.77 10.34 -11.20
CA GLY A 320 17.64 10.43 -12.14
C GLY A 320 16.29 10.62 -11.46
N VAL A 321 15.42 11.40 -12.08
CA VAL A 321 14.04 11.62 -11.63
C VAL A 321 13.27 10.28 -11.69
N LEU A 322 12.42 10.00 -10.70
CA LEU A 322 11.66 8.74 -10.55
C LEU A 322 12.50 7.46 -10.40
N CYS A 323 13.81 7.55 -10.11
CA CYS A 323 14.62 6.36 -9.78
C CYS A 323 14.40 5.83 -8.35
N ARG A 324 13.64 6.55 -7.52
CA ARG A 324 13.29 6.23 -6.13
C ARG A 324 11.88 6.70 -5.84
#